data_AF-A0A3B9GR56-F1
#
_entry.id   AF-A0A3B9GR56-F1
#
_cell.length_a   1.000
_cell.length_b   1.000
_cell.length_c   1.000
_cell.angle_alpha   90.00
_cell.angle_beta   90.00
_cell.angle_gamma   90.00
#
_symmetry.space_group_name_H-M   'P 1'
#
loop_
_entity.id
_entity.type
_entity.pdbx_description
1 polymer ?
#
loop_
_entity_poly.entity_id
_entity_poly.type
_entity_poly.pdbx_seq_one_letter_code
_entity_poly.pdbx_strand_id
1 'polypeptide(L)'
;MANNTPKKNKAHQLLKHRKRSFGSWFVRNGVLLLAGYLFLTKAPFINPVYVWLRDNYLKSNMEIIKQYPDATYDQKMALKLGGDYNYILFLRDNTPEDAVIYYPSGGDFRATHPAIEQNPFNGKLIDKLTVVRALYPRKVVTEEEYGKTSWSKKITHVAIVNGKNRDKLPYPVGKNYVNGVLPVKQPVQQTNTPKP
;
A
#
# COMPACT_ATOMS: atom_id res chain seq x y z
N MET A 1 -36.78 -67.86 58.93
CA MET A 1 -37.87 -66.96 58.49
C MET A 1 -37.23 -65.79 57.76
N ALA A 2 -37.67 -65.49 56.54
CA ALA A 2 -36.97 -64.64 55.58
C ALA A 2 -37.06 -63.14 55.94
N ASN A 3 -35.91 -62.46 56.01
CA ASN A 3 -35.83 -61.00 56.09
C ASN A 3 -35.85 -60.42 54.67
N ASN A 4 -37.02 -59.95 54.22
CA ASN A 4 -37.18 -59.17 53.00
C ASN A 4 -37.05 -57.68 53.32
N THR A 5 -35.86 -57.11 53.13
CA THR A 5 -35.66 -55.67 53.01
C THR A 5 -35.53 -55.30 51.53
N PRO A 6 -36.49 -54.56 50.93
CA PRO A 6 -36.30 -54.07 49.57
C PRO A 6 -35.36 -52.86 49.58
N LYS A 7 -34.20 -53.03 48.92
CA LYS A 7 -33.34 -51.94 48.42
C LYS A 7 -34.20 -50.88 47.74
N LYS A 8 -34.30 -49.68 48.31
CA LYS A 8 -34.77 -48.49 47.59
C LYS A 8 -33.64 -47.49 47.39
N ASN A 9 -33.03 -47.59 46.21
CA ASN A 9 -32.62 -46.51 45.32
C ASN A 9 -31.82 -45.34 45.89
N LYS A 10 -30.51 -45.56 46.13
CA LYS A 10 -29.51 -44.47 46.13
C LYS A 10 -29.19 -43.95 44.71
N ALA A 11 -29.68 -44.61 43.66
CA ALA A 11 -29.45 -44.22 42.26
C ALA A 11 -30.35 -43.06 41.76
N HIS A 12 -31.40 -42.68 42.49
CA HIS A 12 -32.28 -41.55 42.13
C HIS A 12 -31.83 -40.19 42.73
N GLN A 13 -30.62 -40.09 43.26
CA GLN A 13 -30.04 -38.80 43.70
C GLN A 13 -29.13 -38.15 42.65
N LEU A 14 -28.90 -38.81 41.51
CA LEU A 14 -28.23 -38.23 40.36
C LEU A 14 -29.26 -37.49 39.49
N LEU A 15 -28.95 -36.23 39.15
CA LEU A 15 -29.74 -35.31 38.32
C LEU A 15 -30.86 -34.54 39.05
N LYS A 16 -30.52 -33.80 40.12
CA LYS A 16 -31.24 -32.55 40.41
C LYS A 16 -30.90 -31.54 39.31
N HIS A 17 -31.53 -31.70 38.14
CA HIS A 17 -31.51 -30.68 37.09
C HIS A 17 -32.14 -29.44 37.71
N ARG A 18 -31.29 -28.49 38.14
CA ARG A 18 -31.72 -27.14 38.51
C ARG A 18 -32.35 -26.59 37.24
N LYS A 19 -33.68 -26.66 37.10
CA LYS A 19 -34.41 -26.08 35.97
C LYS A 19 -34.02 -24.62 35.95
N ARG A 20 -33.11 -24.25 35.03
CA ARG A 20 -32.72 -22.86 34.84
C ARG A 20 -34.01 -22.14 34.47
N SER A 21 -34.47 -21.26 35.35
CA SER A 21 -35.64 -20.43 35.09
C SER A 21 -35.42 -19.73 33.74
N PHE A 22 -36.42 -19.82 32.87
CA PHE A 22 -36.39 -19.16 31.56
C PHE A 22 -36.05 -17.66 31.71
N GLY A 23 -36.58 -17.00 32.74
CA GLY A 23 -36.22 -15.63 33.09
C GLY A 23 -34.75 -15.44 33.46
N SER A 24 -34.15 -16.37 34.21
CA SER A 24 -32.71 -16.33 34.53
C SER A 24 -31.83 -16.53 33.29
N TRP A 25 -32.28 -17.34 32.33
CA TRP A 25 -31.61 -17.49 31.03
C TRP A 25 -31.71 -16.20 30.20
N PHE A 26 -32.89 -15.59 30.10
CA PHE A 26 -33.08 -14.33 29.37
C PHE A 26 -32.27 -13.18 29.97
N VAL A 27 -32.30 -13.00 31.29
CA VAL A 27 -31.54 -11.94 31.96
C VAL A 27 -30.04 -12.12 31.75
N ARG A 28 -29.52 -13.35 31.87
CA ARG A 28 -28.10 -13.61 31.66
C ARG A 28 -27.66 -13.32 30.22
N ASN A 29 -28.43 -13.74 29.22
CA ASN A 29 -28.12 -13.46 27.83
C ASN A 29 -28.30 -11.97 27.50
N GLY A 30 -29.31 -11.31 28.06
CA GLY A 30 -29.51 -9.86 27.92
C GLY A 30 -28.34 -9.05 28.50
N VAL A 31 -27.85 -9.43 29.68
CA VAL A 31 -26.65 -8.80 30.28
C VAL A 31 -25.40 -9.06 29.44
N LEU A 32 -25.22 -10.26 28.89
CA LEU A 32 -24.09 -10.57 28.01
C LEU A 32 -24.18 -9.82 26.68
N LEU A 33 -25.37 -9.67 26.11
CA LEU A 33 -25.60 -8.87 24.91
C LEU A 33 -25.35 -7.39 25.16
N LEU A 34 -25.82 -6.85 26.29
CA LEU A 34 -25.57 -5.47 26.68
C LEU A 34 -24.07 -5.23 26.94
N ALA A 35 -23.41 -6.15 27.65
CA ALA A 35 -21.98 -6.08 27.89
C ALA A 35 -21.19 -6.19 26.57
N GLY A 36 -21.59 -7.08 25.66
CA GLY A 36 -21.01 -7.21 24.33
C GLY A 36 -21.22 -5.95 23.47
N TYR A 37 -22.43 -5.39 23.49
CA TYR A 37 -22.75 -4.13 22.82
C TYR A 37 -21.92 -2.96 23.36
N LEU A 38 -21.83 -2.82 24.69
CA LEU A 38 -21.01 -1.79 25.33
C LEU A 38 -19.52 -2.00 25.06
N PHE A 39 -19.05 -3.25 25.05
CA PHE A 39 -17.67 -3.56 24.69
C PHE A 39 -17.37 -3.16 23.24
N LEU A 40 -18.23 -3.53 22.29
CA LEU A 40 -18.06 -3.18 20.88
C LEU A 40 -18.21 -1.67 20.60
N THR A 41 -19.09 -0.98 21.33
CA THR A 41 -19.38 0.45 21.09
C THR A 41 -18.59 1.41 21.96
N LYS A 42 -17.96 0.96 23.06
CA LYS A 42 -17.22 1.82 23.99
C LYS A 42 -15.76 1.42 24.15
N ALA A 43 -15.41 0.12 24.18
CA ALA A 43 -14.02 -0.30 24.34
C ALA A 43 -13.05 0.28 23.28
N PRO A 44 -13.40 0.33 21.98
CA PRO A 44 -12.52 0.98 20.99
C PRO A 44 -12.44 2.51 21.13
N PHE A 45 -13.37 3.13 21.85
CA PHE A 45 -13.40 4.58 22.11
C PHE A 45 -12.75 4.98 23.45
N ILE A 46 -12.52 4.02 24.35
CA ILE A 46 -11.87 4.23 25.65
C ILE A 46 -10.34 4.21 25.52
N ASN A 47 -9.80 3.43 24.59
CA ASN A 47 -8.35 3.29 24.49
C ASN A 47 -7.74 4.47 23.70
N PRO A 48 -6.92 5.33 24.36
CA PRO A 48 -6.30 6.50 23.72
C PRO A 48 -5.37 6.12 22.56
N VAL A 49 -4.90 4.87 22.50
CA VAL A 49 -4.08 4.35 21.40
C VAL A 49 -4.83 4.37 20.06
N TYR A 50 -6.17 4.32 20.03
CA TYR A 50 -6.93 4.35 18.77
C TYR A 50 -7.47 5.73 18.38
N VAL A 51 -7.17 6.77 19.17
CA VAL A 51 -7.61 8.14 18.88
C VAL A 51 -7.05 8.62 17.54
N TRP A 52 -5.78 8.32 17.24
CA TRP A 52 -5.18 8.68 15.94
C TRP A 52 -5.88 8.00 14.76
N LEU A 53 -6.33 6.75 14.92
CA LEU A 53 -7.00 5.99 13.86
C LEU A 53 -8.37 6.60 13.56
N ARG A 54 -9.13 6.93 14.62
CA ARG A 54 -10.48 7.50 14.49
C ARG A 54 -10.44 8.95 14.03
N ASP A 55 -9.75 9.81 14.77
CA ASP A 55 -9.88 11.27 14.63
C ASP A 55 -9.02 11.82 13.51
N ASN A 56 -7.92 11.14 13.16
CA ASN A 56 -7.04 11.58 12.09
C ASN A 56 -7.20 10.69 10.85
N TYR A 57 -6.90 9.39 10.96
CA TYR A 57 -6.79 8.52 9.78
C TYR A 57 -8.13 8.28 9.08
N LEU A 58 -9.16 7.80 9.80
CA LEU A 58 -10.47 7.53 9.23
C LEU A 58 -11.15 8.80 8.74
N LYS A 59 -11.09 9.88 9.54
CA LYS A 59 -11.70 11.16 9.18
C LYS A 59 -11.06 11.77 7.93
N SER A 60 -9.73 11.85 7.88
CA SER A 60 -9.01 12.40 6.72
C SER A 60 -9.25 11.59 5.45
N ASN A 61 -9.22 10.25 5.54
CA ASN A 61 -9.54 9.41 4.38
C ASN A 61 -11.00 9.59 3.92
N MET A 62 -11.94 9.74 4.85
CA MET A 62 -13.35 9.97 4.53
C MET A 62 -13.57 11.33 3.85
N GLU A 63 -12.86 12.36 4.28
CA GLU A 63 -12.91 13.70 3.65
C GLU A 63 -12.44 13.63 2.20
N ILE A 64 -11.34 12.93 1.92
CA ILE A 64 -10.85 12.73 0.55
C ILE A 64 -11.86 11.93 -0.29
N ILE A 65 -12.44 10.85 0.25
CA ILE A 65 -13.45 10.04 -0.46
C ILE A 65 -14.68 10.88 -0.81
N LYS A 66 -15.12 11.76 0.09
CA LYS A 66 -16.25 12.68 -0.16
C LYS A 66 -15.92 13.76 -1.18
N GLN A 67 -14.68 14.25 -1.17
CA GLN A 67 -14.22 15.28 -2.10
C GLN A 67 -14.07 14.73 -3.53
N TYR A 68 -13.70 13.45 -3.66
CA TYR A 68 -13.47 12.79 -4.95
C TYR A 68 -14.25 11.47 -5.06
N PRO A 69 -15.60 11.51 -5.14
CA PRO A 69 -16.43 10.30 -5.14
C PRO A 69 -16.14 9.43 -6.36
N ASP A 70 -15.95 10.05 -7.52
CA ASP A 70 -15.76 9.38 -8.81
C ASP A 70 -14.28 9.13 -9.16
N ALA A 71 -13.36 9.34 -8.22
CA ALA A 71 -11.94 9.13 -8.50
C ALA A 71 -11.65 7.65 -8.84
N THR A 72 -10.86 7.45 -9.89
CA THR A 72 -10.37 6.13 -10.29
C THR A 72 -9.44 5.56 -9.24
N TYR A 73 -9.14 4.26 -9.33
CA TYR A 73 -8.18 3.62 -8.43
C TYR A 73 -6.81 4.31 -8.44
N ASP A 74 -6.27 4.57 -9.64
CA ASP A 74 -4.97 5.23 -9.81
C ASP A 74 -4.99 6.66 -9.22
N GLN A 75 -6.07 7.41 -9.40
CA GLN A 75 -6.22 8.75 -8.78
C GLN A 75 -6.28 8.68 -7.26
N LYS A 76 -7.01 7.71 -6.69
CA LYS A 76 -7.06 7.48 -5.23
C LYS A 76 -5.69 7.10 -4.67
N MET A 77 -4.94 6.27 -5.38
CA MET A 77 -3.58 5.90 -4.98
C MET A 77 -2.62 7.08 -5.11
N ALA A 78 -2.70 7.89 -6.17
CA ALA A 78 -1.95 9.12 -6.34
C ALA A 78 -2.17 10.11 -5.19
N LEU A 79 -3.43 10.32 -4.79
CA LEU A 79 -3.78 11.18 -3.65
C LEU A 79 -3.21 10.65 -2.32
N LYS A 80 -3.22 9.32 -2.14
CA LYS A 80 -2.74 8.68 -0.90
C LYS A 80 -1.21 8.59 -0.82
N LEU A 81 -0.56 8.34 -1.94
CA LEU A 81 0.84 7.94 -2.01
C LEU A 81 1.74 9.03 -2.59
N GLY A 82 1.16 10.06 -3.21
CA GLY A 82 1.87 11.26 -3.66
C GLY A 82 2.78 11.05 -4.87
N GLY A 83 3.84 11.87 -4.93
CA GLY A 83 4.74 11.95 -6.09
C GLY A 83 5.41 10.63 -6.45
N ASP A 84 5.75 9.79 -5.48
CA ASP A 84 6.38 8.49 -5.72
C ASP A 84 5.50 7.60 -6.61
N TYR A 85 4.21 7.49 -6.28
CA TYR A 85 3.28 6.67 -7.06
C TYR A 85 3.03 7.26 -8.45
N ASN A 86 2.85 8.58 -8.54
CA ASN A 86 2.70 9.27 -9.82
C ASN A 86 3.89 9.03 -10.75
N TYR A 87 5.10 9.00 -10.19
CA TYR A 87 6.30 8.74 -10.97
C TYR A 87 6.37 7.29 -11.45
N ILE A 88 5.98 6.32 -10.62
CA ILE A 88 5.87 4.92 -11.05
C ILE A 88 4.85 4.76 -12.19
N LEU A 89 3.68 5.40 -12.07
CA LEU A 89 2.68 5.41 -13.15
C LEU A 89 3.23 6.04 -14.42
N PHE A 90 3.92 7.17 -14.29
CA PHE A 90 4.57 7.82 -15.42
C PHE A 90 5.57 6.88 -16.11
N LEU A 91 6.40 6.16 -15.35
CA LEU A 91 7.33 5.17 -15.92
C LEU A 91 6.58 4.04 -16.65
N ARG A 92 5.50 3.52 -16.07
CA ARG A 92 4.65 2.49 -16.69
C ARG A 92 4.11 2.97 -18.03
N ASP A 93 3.55 4.17 -18.06
CA ASP A 93 2.82 4.68 -19.21
C ASP A 93 3.76 5.18 -20.33
N ASN A 94 5.03 5.47 -20.01
CA ASN A 94 6.03 6.01 -20.96
C ASN A 94 7.15 5.01 -21.32
N THR A 95 6.97 3.72 -21.01
CA THR A 95 7.93 2.67 -21.42
C THR A 95 7.20 1.45 -21.96
N PRO A 96 7.78 0.71 -22.91
CA PRO A 96 7.18 -0.53 -23.41
C PRO A 96 7.20 -1.63 -22.33
N GLU A 97 6.37 -2.66 -22.50
CA GLU A 97 6.23 -3.76 -21.53
C GLU A 97 7.52 -4.57 -21.33
N ASP A 98 8.33 -4.72 -22.38
CA ASP A 98 9.62 -5.43 -22.36
C ASP A 98 10.79 -4.56 -21.86
N ALA A 99 10.51 -3.33 -21.43
CA ALA A 99 11.54 -2.40 -21.00
C ALA A 99 12.35 -2.95 -19.81
N VAL A 100 13.67 -2.81 -19.93
CA VAL A 100 14.61 -2.92 -18.81
C VAL A 100 15.01 -1.50 -18.41
N ILE A 101 14.57 -1.07 -17.22
CA ILE A 101 14.71 0.30 -16.72
C ILE A 101 15.82 0.34 -15.68
N TYR A 102 16.81 1.20 -15.88
CA TYR A 102 17.72 1.62 -14.81
C TYR A 102 16.97 2.57 -13.88
N TYR A 103 16.69 2.13 -12.66
CA TYR A 103 15.85 2.86 -11.72
C TYR A 103 16.69 3.65 -10.71
N PRO A 104 16.24 4.87 -10.31
CA PRO A 104 17.00 5.70 -9.39
C PRO A 104 17.12 5.06 -8.01
N SER A 105 18.22 5.39 -7.32
CA SER A 105 18.41 5.00 -5.94
C SER A 105 17.44 5.73 -5.01
N GLY A 106 17.23 5.20 -3.81
CA GLY A 106 16.40 5.89 -2.84
C GLY A 106 16.94 7.28 -2.42
N GLY A 107 18.26 7.48 -2.55
CA GLY A 107 18.90 8.78 -2.31
C GLY A 107 18.56 9.82 -3.38
N ASP A 108 18.37 9.39 -4.63
CA ASP A 108 18.04 10.30 -5.75
C ASP A 108 16.67 10.95 -5.57
N PHE A 109 15.70 10.20 -5.06
CA PHE A 109 14.37 10.72 -4.73
C PHE A 109 14.39 11.78 -3.62
N ARG A 110 15.41 11.78 -2.76
CA ARG A 110 15.57 12.76 -1.67
C ARG A 110 16.49 13.93 -2.05
N ALA A 111 17.17 13.84 -3.20
CA ALA A 111 18.08 14.87 -3.65
C ALA A 111 17.33 16.17 -3.97
N THR A 112 17.96 17.30 -3.66
CA THR A 112 17.48 18.63 -4.08
C THR A 112 17.99 18.95 -5.47
N HIS A 113 17.21 19.73 -6.22
CA HIS A 113 17.61 20.23 -7.54
C HIS A 113 17.22 21.71 -7.64
N PRO A 114 18.08 22.61 -8.18
CA PRO A 114 17.79 24.05 -8.24
C PRO A 114 16.51 24.41 -8.99
N ALA A 115 16.11 23.57 -9.96
CA ALA A 115 14.87 23.74 -10.73
C ALA A 115 13.61 23.17 -10.04
N ILE A 116 13.72 22.65 -8.82
CA ILE A 116 12.62 22.08 -8.05
C ILE A 116 12.49 22.86 -6.74
N GLU A 117 11.42 23.65 -6.61
CA GLU A 117 11.16 24.45 -5.41
C GLU A 117 10.82 23.56 -4.20
N GLN A 118 9.97 22.56 -4.40
CA GLN A 118 9.60 21.58 -3.38
C GLN A 118 9.65 20.17 -3.97
N ASN A 119 10.41 19.30 -3.30
CA ASN A 119 10.53 17.90 -3.72
C ASN A 119 9.16 17.19 -3.57
N PRO A 120 8.54 16.70 -4.66
CA PRO A 120 7.23 16.06 -4.60
C PRO A 120 7.27 14.63 -4.06
N PHE A 121 8.47 14.06 -3.88
CA PHE A 121 8.68 12.69 -3.46
C PHE A 121 8.72 12.56 -1.94
N ASN A 122 8.02 11.55 -1.41
CA ASN A 122 8.03 11.22 0.01
C ASN A 122 8.97 10.04 0.33
N GLY A 123 9.48 9.36 -0.70
CA GLY A 123 10.48 8.32 -0.59
C GLY A 123 9.97 7.03 0.06
N LYS A 124 8.66 6.78 0.04
CA LYS A 124 8.01 5.60 0.63
C LYS A 124 7.84 4.45 -0.36
N LEU A 125 7.81 4.72 -1.67
CA LEU A 125 7.59 3.70 -2.71
C LEU A 125 8.79 3.52 -3.64
N ILE A 126 10.00 3.74 -3.12
CA ILE A 126 11.23 3.75 -3.91
C ILE A 126 12.02 2.44 -3.79
N ASP A 127 11.55 1.49 -2.98
CA ASP A 127 12.19 0.19 -2.83
C ASP A 127 11.98 -0.68 -4.07
N LYS A 128 13.00 -1.48 -4.39
CA LYS A 128 13.00 -2.30 -5.60
C LYS A 128 11.79 -3.22 -5.70
N LEU A 129 11.37 -3.82 -4.60
CA LEU A 129 10.31 -4.81 -4.59
C LEU A 129 8.96 -4.17 -4.94
N THR A 130 8.66 -3.01 -4.36
CA THR A 130 7.47 -2.22 -4.70
C THR A 130 7.48 -1.80 -6.16
N VAL A 131 8.61 -1.29 -6.66
CA VAL A 131 8.74 -0.79 -8.03
C VAL A 131 8.59 -1.92 -9.05
N VAL A 132 9.23 -3.08 -8.81
CA VAL A 132 9.09 -4.26 -9.69
C VAL A 132 7.64 -4.74 -9.77
N ARG A 133 6.90 -4.73 -8.66
CA ARG A 133 5.48 -5.12 -8.65
C ARG A 133 4.63 -4.15 -9.44
N ALA A 134 4.88 -2.85 -9.30
CA ALA A 134 4.08 -1.82 -9.95
C ALA A 134 4.39 -1.67 -11.45
N LEU A 135 5.62 -1.98 -11.87
CA LEU A 135 6.06 -1.87 -13.26
C LEU A 135 5.96 -3.16 -14.07
N TYR A 136 5.53 -4.29 -13.46
CA TYR A 136 5.37 -5.56 -14.16
C TYR A 136 4.56 -5.39 -15.46
N PRO A 137 5.01 -5.96 -16.61
CA PRO A 137 6.07 -6.97 -16.77
C PRO A 137 7.51 -6.43 -16.93
N ARG A 138 7.73 -5.12 -16.83
CA ARG A 138 9.03 -4.46 -17.04
C ARG A 138 10.07 -4.94 -16.02
N LYS A 139 11.34 -4.94 -16.42
CA LYS A 139 12.46 -5.27 -15.54
C LYS A 139 13.09 -4.00 -14.98
N VAL A 140 13.51 -4.08 -13.72
CA VAL A 140 14.11 -2.97 -12.98
C VAL A 140 15.51 -3.36 -12.58
N VAL A 141 16.48 -2.54 -12.93
CA VAL A 141 17.89 -2.67 -12.53
C VAL A 141 18.21 -1.52 -11.59
N THR A 142 18.63 -1.82 -10.36
CA THR A 142 19.06 -0.82 -9.39
C THR A 142 20.56 -0.56 -9.52
N GLU A 143 21.05 0.51 -8.88
CA GLU A 143 22.47 0.83 -8.80
C GLU A 143 23.31 -0.35 -8.27
N GLU A 144 22.81 -1.06 -7.26
CA GLU A 144 23.49 -2.21 -6.66
C GLU A 144 23.72 -3.37 -7.65
N GLU A 145 22.87 -3.48 -8.66
CA GLU A 145 22.90 -4.52 -9.70
C GLU A 145 23.64 -4.09 -10.95
N TYR A 146 23.85 -2.79 -11.10
CA TYR A 146 24.51 -2.21 -12.25
C TYR A 146 25.92 -2.77 -12.42
N GLY A 147 26.24 -3.24 -13.62
CA GLY A 147 27.50 -3.93 -13.91
C GLY A 147 27.65 -5.36 -13.35
N LYS A 148 26.80 -5.80 -12.43
CA LYS A 148 26.89 -7.13 -11.79
C LYS A 148 25.98 -8.18 -12.40
N THR A 149 24.79 -7.78 -12.85
CA THR A 149 23.80 -8.71 -13.41
C THR A 149 23.78 -8.70 -14.94
N SER A 150 23.25 -9.78 -15.54
CA SER A 150 23.05 -9.85 -16.99
C SER A 150 22.04 -8.81 -17.50
N TRP A 151 21.11 -8.37 -16.66
CA TRP A 151 20.11 -7.35 -16.98
C TRP A 151 20.74 -5.97 -17.15
N SER A 152 21.83 -5.68 -16.45
CA SER A 152 22.55 -4.40 -16.57
C SER A 152 23.09 -4.16 -17.99
N LYS A 153 23.39 -5.22 -18.74
CA LYS A 153 23.81 -5.12 -20.16
C LYS A 153 22.62 -4.93 -21.12
N LYS A 154 21.40 -5.12 -20.64
CA LYS A 154 20.16 -5.08 -21.43
C LYS A 154 19.31 -3.84 -21.12
N ILE A 155 19.85 -2.86 -20.40
CA ILE A 155 19.12 -1.63 -20.06
C ILE A 155 18.68 -0.93 -21.35
N THR A 156 17.38 -0.68 -21.43
CA THR A 156 16.73 -0.02 -22.57
C THR A 156 16.36 1.42 -22.26
N HIS A 157 16.06 1.71 -20.99
CA HIS A 157 15.58 3.00 -20.52
C HIS A 157 16.28 3.39 -19.22
N VAL A 158 16.51 4.69 -19.04
CA VAL A 158 17.05 5.28 -17.81
C VAL A 158 15.98 6.19 -17.22
N ALA A 159 15.61 5.91 -15.98
CA ALA A 159 14.72 6.74 -15.20
C ALA A 159 15.51 7.85 -14.49
N ILE A 160 15.04 9.08 -14.62
CA ILE A 160 15.64 10.33 -14.15
C ILE A 160 14.71 10.93 -13.09
N VAL A 161 15.26 11.18 -11.91
CA VAL A 161 14.55 11.82 -10.79
C VAL A 161 15.43 12.91 -10.23
N ASN A 162 14.86 14.09 -9.97
CA ASN A 162 15.58 15.26 -9.45
C ASN A 162 16.89 15.57 -10.22
N GLY A 163 16.90 15.31 -11.53
CA GLY A 163 18.04 15.49 -12.41
C GLY A 163 19.18 14.46 -12.23
N LYS A 164 18.96 13.38 -11.49
CA LYS A 164 19.92 12.26 -11.32
C LYS A 164 19.81 11.26 -12.46
N ASN A 165 20.85 10.44 -12.64
CA ASN A 165 20.99 9.42 -13.69
C ASN A 165 21.10 9.93 -15.14
N ARG A 166 21.11 11.25 -15.38
CA ARG A 166 21.36 11.81 -16.71
C ARG A 166 22.72 11.37 -17.27
N ASP A 167 23.70 11.18 -16.39
CA ASP A 167 25.04 10.67 -16.68
C ASP A 167 25.06 9.21 -17.19
N LYS A 168 23.98 8.46 -17.01
CA LYS A 168 23.86 7.08 -17.48
C LYS A 168 23.43 6.97 -18.94
N LEU A 169 23.00 8.07 -19.55
CA LEU A 169 22.63 8.12 -20.96
C LEU A 169 23.86 8.43 -21.82
N PRO A 170 24.01 7.82 -23.01
CA PRO A 170 25.16 8.03 -23.89
C PRO A 170 25.11 9.37 -24.63
N TYR A 171 24.16 10.24 -24.31
CA TYR A 171 23.92 11.51 -24.99
C TYR A 171 23.58 12.62 -24.00
N PRO A 172 23.84 13.90 -24.35
CA PRO A 172 23.59 15.01 -23.45
C PRO A 172 22.09 15.20 -23.20
N VAL A 173 21.73 15.37 -21.93
CA VAL A 173 20.37 15.70 -21.49
C VAL A 173 20.39 17.08 -20.82
N GLY A 174 19.43 17.93 -21.20
CA GLY A 174 19.32 19.30 -20.69
C GLY A 174 19.28 19.37 -19.16
N LYS A 175 19.85 20.44 -18.59
CA LYS A 175 19.90 20.65 -17.13
C LYS A 175 18.54 20.83 -16.47
N ASN A 176 17.54 21.21 -17.25
CA ASN A 176 16.17 21.42 -16.77
C ASN A 176 15.32 20.14 -16.83
N TYR A 177 15.85 19.05 -17.41
CA TYR A 177 15.15 17.76 -17.42
C TYR A 177 15.32 17.07 -16.07
N VAL A 178 14.36 17.32 -15.19
CA VAL A 178 14.44 16.93 -13.78
C VAL A 178 13.83 15.58 -13.48
N ASN A 179 12.67 15.25 -14.07
CA ASN A 179 11.96 14.00 -13.82
C ASN A 179 11.53 13.41 -15.16
N GLY A 180 11.73 12.11 -15.36
CA GLY A 180 11.19 11.41 -16.51
C GLY A 180 11.94 10.13 -16.82
N VAL A 181 11.69 9.56 -18.00
CA VAL A 181 12.36 8.35 -18.47
C VAL A 181 12.77 8.52 -19.91
N LEU A 182 13.99 8.09 -20.24
CA LEU A 182 14.55 8.26 -21.56
C LEU A 182 15.16 6.94 -22.05
N PRO A 183 15.00 6.59 -23.34
CA PRO A 183 15.62 5.39 -23.90
C PRO A 183 17.14 5.57 -24.02
N VAL A 184 17.91 4.50 -23.82
CA VAL A 184 19.37 4.52 -23.97
C VAL A 184 19.77 4.79 -25.42
N LYS A 185 19.00 4.24 -26.37
CA LYS A 185 19.12 4.58 -27.79
C LYS A 185 18.31 5.85 -28.02
N GLN A 186 18.95 6.92 -28.51
CA GLN A 186 18.24 8.15 -28.83
C GLN A 186 17.04 7.84 -29.74
N PRO A 187 15.84 8.38 -29.45
CA PRO A 187 14.80 8.41 -30.45
C PRO A 187 15.34 9.25 -31.60
N VAL A 188 15.39 8.69 -32.80
CA VAL A 188 15.67 9.46 -34.01
C VAL A 188 14.66 10.61 -34.00
N GLN A 189 15.12 11.85 -33.84
CA GLN A 189 14.24 13.00 -33.90
C GLN A 189 13.57 12.95 -35.28
N GLN A 190 12.26 12.71 -35.32
CA GLN A 190 11.48 12.93 -36.52
C GLN A 190 11.62 14.42 -36.82
N THR A 191 12.49 14.75 -37.76
CA THR A 191 12.58 16.08 -38.33
C THR A 191 11.24 16.33 -39.00
N ASN A 192 10.36 17.04 -38.30
CA ASN A 192 9.18 17.66 -38.89
C ASN A 192 9.69 18.63 -39.95
N THR A 193 9.86 18.13 -41.17
CA THR A 193 10.11 18.94 -42.35
C THR A 193 8.80 19.67 -42.60
N PRO A 194 8.77 21.01 -42.68
CA PRO A 194 7.57 21.72 -43.09
C PRO A 194 7.20 21.19 -44.47
N LYS A 195 5.96 20.72 -44.62
CA LYS A 195 5.41 20.34 -45.92
C LYS A 195 5.38 21.61 -46.79
N PRO A 196 5.85 21.56 -48.05
CA PRO A 196 5.88 22.72 -48.94
C PRO A 196 4.49 23.32 -49.18
#